data_AF-A0A1I2VZS1-F1
#
_entry.id   AF-A0A1I2VZS1-F1
#
_cell.length_a   1.000
_cell.length_b   1.000
_cell.length_c   1.000
_cell.angle_alpha   90.00
_cell.angle_beta   90.00
_cell.angle_gamma   90.00
#
_symmetry.space_group_name_H-M   'P 1'
#
loop_
_entity.id
_entity.type
_entity.pdbx_description
1 polymer ?
#
loop_
_entity_poly.entity_id
_entity_poly.type
_entity_poly.pdbx_seq_one_letter_code
_entity_poly.pdbx_strand_id
1 'polypeptide(L)'
;MMFNLPEERNLPIQFLSSTLGKTAATYKFYWFISLVQLIEEEGAIVEKKKIFARMLANAWYTVNYFKISFGKQDKVHEAVSYFKEEIKIPIDLGRTRVWEKILSSKDSRSNSILSHFDNQVPHWFLSPWFPRMSKRQIYSNSKDPKRKSPYFLESNFIEVNPEWLSYLLKNSAILKDFCFWNLSLFLQKHNPNVPDIPNKLIKPISRASLNKQKRDFWNIYFEEVKEQECIYSGENLTSKNYVLDHFVPYNFVSHDLNWNLVPAHASINGSKSDKLPRLNQYFDSFYEIQKRALQVVIKNHPASKLIEDYLSIFPSIESFQYTGLSKNKFKETIEPLITIAHNNGFEFYEPKAK
;
A
#
# COMPACT_ATOMS: atom_id res chain seq x y z
N MET A 1 -16.90 -10.19 12.40
CA MET A 1 -17.37 -10.99 11.26
C MET A 1 -16.26 -11.94 10.83
N MET A 2 -16.52 -13.25 10.78
CA MET A 2 -15.64 -14.17 10.05
C MET A 2 -16.04 -14.08 8.58
N PHE A 3 -15.10 -13.66 7.73
CA PHE A 3 -15.33 -13.69 6.29
C PHE A 3 -15.22 -15.16 5.87
N ASN A 4 -16.34 -15.76 5.46
CA ASN A 4 -16.37 -17.16 5.06
C ASN A 4 -16.11 -17.25 3.55
N LEU A 5 -15.19 -18.13 3.17
CA LEU A 5 -14.95 -18.46 1.76
C LEU A 5 -16.17 -19.20 1.18
N PRO A 6 -16.39 -19.15 -0.15
CA PRO A 6 -17.47 -19.91 -0.79
C PRO A 6 -17.35 -21.39 -0.44
N GLU A 7 -18.42 -22.01 0.02
CA GLU A 7 -18.42 -23.44 0.35
C GLU A 7 -18.40 -24.29 -0.93
N GLU A 8 -17.75 -25.45 -0.85
CA GLU A 8 -17.74 -26.46 -1.91
C GLU A 8 -17.86 -27.83 -1.26
N ARG A 9 -18.92 -28.59 -1.58
CA ARG A 9 -19.33 -29.78 -0.80
C ARG A 9 -18.22 -30.82 -0.66
N ASN A 10 -17.34 -30.88 -1.65
CA ASN A 10 -16.29 -31.89 -1.73
C ASN A 10 -14.91 -31.40 -1.28
N LEU A 11 -14.76 -30.13 -0.86
CA LEU A 11 -13.48 -29.57 -0.47
C LEU A 11 -13.47 -29.14 1.00
N PRO A 12 -12.37 -29.34 1.73
CA PRO A 12 -12.24 -28.89 3.11
C PRO A 12 -11.94 -27.38 3.19
N ILE A 13 -12.90 -26.53 2.80
CA ILE A 13 -12.75 -25.07 2.75
C ILE A 13 -12.37 -24.47 4.12
N GLN A 14 -12.85 -25.07 5.21
CA GLN A 14 -12.49 -24.68 6.58
C GLN A 14 -10.97 -24.75 6.84
N PHE A 15 -10.26 -25.68 6.21
CA PHE A 15 -8.80 -25.76 6.34
C PHE A 15 -8.13 -24.61 5.62
N LEU A 16 -8.60 -24.26 4.42
CA LEU A 16 -8.10 -23.10 3.69
C LEU A 16 -8.34 -21.81 4.47
N SER A 17 -9.56 -21.58 4.96
CA SER A 17 -9.88 -20.42 5.80
C SER A 17 -8.99 -20.32 7.04
N SER A 18 -8.66 -21.46 7.66
CA SER A 18 -7.79 -21.49 8.85
C SER A 18 -6.31 -21.17 8.59
N THR A 19 -5.83 -21.28 7.34
CA THR A 19 -4.41 -21.02 6.99
C THR A 19 -3.97 -19.60 7.36
N LEU A 20 -4.90 -18.65 7.29
CA LEU A 20 -4.67 -17.22 7.58
C LEU A 20 -5.15 -16.79 8.97
N GLY A 21 -5.77 -17.70 9.76
CA GLY A 21 -6.34 -17.38 11.07
C GLY A 21 -5.30 -17.11 12.16
N LYS A 22 -4.11 -17.72 12.06
CA LYS A 22 -2.96 -17.46 12.96
C LYS A 22 -1.67 -17.40 12.13
N THR A 23 -1.20 -16.19 11.87
CA THR A 23 0.03 -15.93 11.12
C THR A 23 1.00 -15.12 11.99
N ALA A 24 2.28 -15.48 11.95
CA ALA A 24 3.37 -14.74 12.60
C ALA A 24 4.14 -13.84 11.62
N ALA A 25 3.90 -14.03 10.31
CA ALA A 25 4.57 -13.33 9.23
C ALA A 25 3.68 -13.33 7.98
N THR A 26 4.02 -12.49 7.01
CA THR A 26 3.20 -12.20 5.83
C THR A 26 3.25 -13.27 4.73
N TYR A 27 4.19 -14.22 4.81
CA TYR A 27 4.46 -15.15 3.71
C TYR A 27 3.23 -15.97 3.29
N LYS A 28 2.34 -16.37 4.20
CA LYS A 28 1.14 -17.16 3.84
C LYS A 28 0.17 -16.37 2.97
N PHE A 29 0.01 -15.06 3.24
CA PHE A 29 -0.85 -14.19 2.44
C PHE A 29 -0.27 -14.04 1.04
N TYR A 30 1.00 -13.63 0.94
CA TYR A 30 1.63 -13.42 -0.36
C TYR A 30 1.78 -14.71 -1.15
N TRP A 31 2.04 -15.84 -0.48
CA TRP A 31 2.06 -17.17 -1.11
C TRP A 31 0.72 -17.46 -1.78
N PHE A 32 -0.38 -17.34 -1.05
CA PHE A 32 -1.68 -17.73 -1.59
C PHE A 32 -2.17 -16.77 -2.68
N ILE A 33 -1.96 -15.46 -2.52
CA ILE A 33 -2.23 -14.47 -3.58
C ILE A 33 -1.45 -14.83 -4.86
N SER A 34 -0.15 -15.09 -4.72
CA SER A 34 0.74 -15.37 -5.87
C SER A 34 0.40 -16.70 -6.53
N LEU A 35 0.04 -17.69 -5.72
CA LEU A 35 -0.41 -19.00 -6.19
C LEU A 35 -1.67 -18.86 -7.06
N VAL A 36 -2.72 -18.20 -6.54
CA VAL A 36 -3.97 -18.01 -7.29
C VAL A 36 -3.73 -17.25 -8.60
N GLN A 37 -2.94 -16.17 -8.56
CA GLN A 37 -2.57 -15.41 -9.77
C GLN A 37 -1.86 -16.28 -10.82
N LEU A 38 -0.88 -17.08 -10.40
CA LEU A 38 -0.14 -17.94 -11.34
C LEU A 38 -0.98 -19.11 -11.84
N ILE A 39 -1.97 -19.59 -11.08
CA ILE A 39 -2.92 -20.59 -11.56
C ILE A 39 -3.83 -20.01 -12.65
N GLU A 40 -4.28 -18.76 -12.49
CA GLU A 40 -5.05 -18.04 -13.52
C GLU A 40 -4.23 -17.85 -14.82
N GLU A 41 -2.92 -17.64 -14.70
CA GLU A 41 -2.01 -17.33 -15.81
C GLU A 41 -1.42 -18.58 -16.49
N GLU A 42 -1.02 -19.60 -15.72
CA GLU A 42 -0.21 -20.74 -16.16
C GLU A 42 -0.92 -22.10 -16.00
N GLY A 43 -2.03 -22.16 -15.26
CA GLY A 43 -2.81 -23.38 -15.04
C GLY A 43 -2.33 -24.21 -13.83
N ALA A 44 -2.44 -25.54 -13.93
CA ALA A 44 -2.33 -26.42 -12.77
C ALA A 44 -0.89 -26.70 -12.30
N ILE A 45 0.12 -26.53 -13.16
CA ILE A 45 1.53 -26.82 -12.81
C ILE A 45 2.26 -25.50 -12.72
N VAL A 46 2.76 -25.16 -11.53
CA VAL A 46 3.40 -23.87 -11.29
C VAL A 46 4.77 -24.07 -10.64
N GLU A 47 5.81 -23.52 -11.25
CA GLU A 47 7.16 -23.53 -10.68
C GLU A 47 7.22 -22.74 -9.37
N LYS A 48 7.81 -23.32 -8.33
CA LYS A 48 7.88 -22.66 -7.02
C LYS A 48 8.68 -21.37 -7.05
N LYS A 49 9.78 -21.33 -7.82
CA LYS A 49 10.61 -20.13 -7.97
C LYS A 49 9.80 -18.95 -8.52
N LYS A 50 8.90 -19.21 -9.47
CA LYS A 50 7.97 -18.20 -10.00
C LYS A 50 7.04 -17.68 -8.91
N ILE A 51 6.48 -18.57 -8.08
CA ILE A 51 5.61 -18.20 -6.96
C ILE A 51 6.37 -17.32 -5.97
N PHE A 52 7.58 -17.71 -5.53
CA PHE A 52 8.36 -16.92 -4.57
C PHE A 52 8.73 -15.54 -5.13
N ALA A 53 9.14 -15.46 -6.39
CA ALA A 53 9.40 -14.18 -7.02
C ALA A 53 8.13 -13.32 -7.10
N ARG A 54 6.98 -13.93 -7.40
CA ARG A 54 5.67 -13.25 -7.45
C ARG A 54 5.23 -12.76 -6.06
N MET A 55 5.54 -13.51 -4.99
CA MET A 55 5.29 -13.08 -3.60
C MET A 55 6.00 -11.76 -3.30
N LEU A 56 7.28 -11.67 -3.64
CA LEU A 56 8.08 -10.47 -3.43
C LEU A 56 7.60 -9.31 -4.30
N ALA A 57 7.23 -9.58 -5.56
CA ALA A 57 6.66 -8.57 -6.44
C ALA A 57 5.31 -8.03 -5.94
N ASN A 58 4.45 -8.89 -5.38
CA ASN A 58 3.17 -8.48 -4.78
C ASN A 58 3.37 -7.61 -3.53
N ALA A 59 4.42 -7.86 -2.75
CA ALA A 59 4.75 -7.06 -1.56
C ALA A 59 5.50 -5.75 -1.88
N TRP A 60 5.99 -5.59 -3.12
CA TRP A 60 6.96 -4.56 -3.50
C TRP A 60 6.55 -3.14 -3.10
N TYR A 61 5.37 -2.69 -3.52
CA TYR A 61 4.92 -1.33 -3.25
C TYR A 61 4.53 -1.12 -1.80
N THR A 62 3.90 -2.12 -1.18
CA THR A 62 3.49 -2.08 0.23
C THR A 62 4.70 -1.77 1.13
N VAL A 63 5.83 -2.43 0.87
CA VAL A 63 7.09 -2.18 1.60
C VAL A 63 7.79 -0.91 1.12
N ASN A 64 8.05 -0.77 -0.19
CA ASN A 64 9.01 0.23 -0.68
C ASN A 64 8.40 1.60 -0.97
N TYR A 65 7.15 1.64 -1.42
CA TYR A 65 6.46 2.87 -1.83
C TYR A 65 5.60 3.44 -0.69
N PHE A 66 4.84 2.58 0.00
CA PHE A 66 3.98 2.97 1.12
C PHE A 66 4.67 2.88 2.49
N LYS A 67 5.87 2.28 2.56
CA LYS A 67 6.67 2.14 3.78
C LYS A 67 5.94 1.46 4.94
N ILE A 68 5.16 0.43 4.62
CA ILE A 68 4.46 -0.39 5.60
C ILE A 68 5.42 -1.41 6.19
N SER A 69 5.51 -1.42 7.52
CA SER A 69 6.29 -2.42 8.25
C SER A 69 5.56 -3.75 8.29
N PHE A 70 6.23 -4.86 7.98
CA PHE A 70 5.66 -6.19 8.19
C PHE A 70 6.11 -6.79 9.54
N GLY A 71 6.85 -6.02 10.35
CA GLY A 71 7.49 -6.48 11.57
C GLY A 71 8.94 -6.93 11.37
N LYS A 72 9.74 -6.83 12.44
CA LYS A 72 11.20 -7.04 12.42
C LYS A 72 11.64 -8.41 11.89
N GLN A 73 10.85 -9.45 12.12
CA GLN A 73 11.22 -10.83 11.80
C GLN A 73 10.66 -11.30 10.44
N ASP A 74 9.96 -10.43 9.70
CA ASP A 74 9.30 -10.81 8.47
C ASP A 74 10.30 -10.95 7.29
N LYS A 75 10.41 -12.18 6.79
CA LYS A 75 11.34 -12.52 5.71
C LYS A 75 10.93 -12.01 4.33
N VAL A 76 9.65 -11.74 4.10
CA VAL A 76 9.17 -11.10 2.85
C VAL A 76 9.65 -9.66 2.83
N HIS A 77 9.51 -8.94 3.95
CA HIS A 77 10.00 -7.56 4.06
C HIS A 77 11.52 -7.48 3.88
N GLU A 78 12.30 -8.32 4.59
CA GLU A 78 13.75 -8.39 4.44
C GLU A 78 14.17 -8.64 2.98
N ALA A 79 13.51 -9.59 2.31
CA ALA A 79 13.78 -9.92 0.92
C ALA A 79 13.45 -8.74 -0.03
N VAL A 80 12.29 -8.10 0.14
CA VAL A 80 11.89 -6.95 -0.68
C VAL A 80 12.87 -5.79 -0.52
N SER A 81 13.32 -5.49 0.70
CA SER A 81 14.34 -4.46 0.96
C SER A 81 15.66 -4.82 0.29
N TYR A 82 16.12 -6.08 0.38
CA TYR A 82 17.33 -6.54 -0.32
C TYR A 82 17.26 -6.29 -1.83
N PHE A 83 16.15 -6.66 -2.48
CA PHE A 83 16.02 -6.45 -3.94
C PHE A 83 15.95 -4.96 -4.33
N LYS A 84 15.48 -4.08 -3.44
CA LYS A 84 15.56 -2.63 -3.64
C LYS A 84 16.98 -2.11 -3.46
N GLU A 85 17.65 -2.52 -2.39
CA GLU A 85 18.91 -1.92 -1.96
C GLU A 85 20.12 -2.50 -2.68
N GLU A 86 20.15 -3.80 -2.93
CA GLU A 86 21.31 -4.48 -3.51
C GLU A 86 21.15 -4.67 -5.02
N ILE A 87 19.96 -5.10 -5.46
CA ILE A 87 19.67 -5.30 -6.89
C ILE A 87 19.20 -4.00 -7.58
N LYS A 88 18.96 -2.94 -6.81
CA LYS A 88 18.58 -1.60 -7.30
C LYS A 88 17.35 -1.62 -8.21
N ILE A 89 16.38 -2.50 -7.93
CA ILE A 89 15.10 -2.48 -8.67
C ILE A 89 14.39 -1.14 -8.34
N PRO A 90 13.95 -0.36 -9.35
CA PRO A 90 13.27 0.91 -9.10
C PRO A 90 11.94 0.74 -8.37
N ILE A 91 11.64 1.66 -7.44
CA ILE A 91 10.41 1.61 -6.62
C ILE A 91 9.16 1.80 -7.49
N ASP A 92 9.25 2.57 -8.57
CA ASP A 92 8.17 2.87 -9.50
C ASP A 92 7.97 1.82 -10.60
N LEU A 93 8.89 0.84 -10.71
CA LEU A 93 8.82 -0.21 -11.72
C LEU A 93 7.54 -1.02 -11.56
N GLY A 94 6.82 -1.26 -12.68
CA GLY A 94 5.59 -2.06 -12.71
C GLY A 94 5.77 -3.45 -12.11
N ARG A 95 4.78 -3.93 -11.34
CA ARG A 95 4.81 -5.22 -10.62
C ARG A 95 5.29 -6.40 -11.46
N THR A 96 4.83 -6.52 -12.72
CA THR A 96 5.26 -7.61 -13.62
C THR A 96 6.75 -7.55 -13.93
N ARG A 97 7.28 -6.34 -14.17
CA ARG A 97 8.72 -6.15 -14.40
C ARG A 97 9.55 -6.36 -13.14
N VAL A 98 9.02 -6.00 -11.96
CA VAL A 98 9.64 -6.35 -10.67
C VAL A 98 9.74 -7.87 -10.54
N TRP A 99 8.67 -8.61 -10.85
CA TRP A 99 8.66 -10.06 -10.84
C TRP A 99 9.71 -10.66 -11.78
N GLU A 100 9.77 -10.20 -13.03
CA GLU A 100 10.77 -10.63 -14.02
C GLU A 100 12.20 -10.37 -13.54
N LYS A 101 12.46 -9.20 -12.95
CA LYS A 101 13.78 -8.85 -12.40
C LYS A 101 14.18 -9.77 -11.25
N ILE A 102 13.28 -10.01 -10.30
CA ILE A 102 13.52 -10.93 -9.17
C ILE A 102 13.75 -12.37 -9.65
N LEU A 103 12.94 -12.83 -10.61
CA LEU A 103 13.01 -14.20 -11.13
C LEU A 103 14.30 -14.45 -11.91
N SER A 104 14.76 -13.44 -12.67
CA SER A 104 15.96 -13.51 -13.52
C SER A 104 17.27 -13.19 -12.78
N SER A 105 17.22 -12.74 -11.52
CA SER A 105 18.42 -12.54 -10.69
C SER A 105 19.24 -13.83 -10.57
N LYS A 106 20.54 -13.71 -10.83
CA LYS A 106 21.49 -14.84 -10.85
C LYS A 106 22.48 -14.83 -9.68
N ASP A 107 22.53 -13.76 -8.89
CA ASP A 107 23.44 -13.69 -7.76
C ASP A 107 23.09 -14.74 -6.70
N SER A 108 24.13 -15.20 -5.98
CA SER A 108 24.02 -16.27 -5.00
C SER A 108 23.04 -15.92 -3.87
N ARG A 109 22.97 -14.64 -3.50
CA ARG A 109 22.14 -14.17 -2.40
C ARG A 109 20.66 -14.12 -2.78
N SER A 110 20.28 -13.63 -3.96
CA SER A 110 18.91 -13.74 -4.48
C SER A 110 18.44 -15.18 -4.55
N ASN A 111 19.28 -16.10 -5.05
CA ASN A 111 18.94 -17.53 -5.08
C ASN A 111 18.77 -18.11 -3.66
N SER A 112 19.62 -17.72 -2.71
CA SER A 112 19.50 -18.10 -1.31
C SER A 112 18.19 -17.61 -0.68
N ILE A 113 17.75 -16.38 -1.00
CA ILE A 113 16.48 -15.82 -0.52
C ILE A 113 15.30 -16.64 -1.05
N LEU A 114 15.27 -16.94 -2.35
CA LEU A 114 14.18 -17.74 -2.93
C LEU A 114 14.17 -19.17 -2.39
N SER A 115 15.36 -19.77 -2.19
CA SER A 115 15.50 -21.09 -1.56
C SER A 115 15.04 -21.11 -0.09
N HIS A 116 15.21 -20.01 0.64
CA HIS A 116 14.66 -19.89 1.99
C HIS A 116 13.12 -20.05 1.98
N PHE A 117 12.43 -19.42 1.04
CA PHE A 117 10.97 -19.55 0.94
C PHE A 117 10.55 -20.97 0.55
N ASP A 118 11.26 -21.68 -0.33
CA ASP A 118 10.97 -23.10 -0.60
C ASP A 118 11.05 -23.96 0.66
N ASN A 119 11.99 -23.63 1.54
CA ASN A 119 12.21 -24.33 2.79
C ASN A 119 11.22 -23.97 3.90
N GLN A 120 10.37 -22.96 3.74
CA GLN A 120 9.48 -22.48 4.80
C GLN A 120 8.03 -22.25 4.39
N VAL A 121 7.71 -22.19 3.10
CA VAL A 121 6.39 -21.70 2.67
C VAL A 121 5.46 -22.82 2.22
N PRO A 122 5.79 -23.63 1.20
CA PRO A 122 4.77 -24.46 0.54
C PRO A 122 4.14 -25.50 1.48
N HIS A 123 4.94 -26.17 2.30
CA HIS A 123 4.44 -27.20 3.21
C HIS A 123 3.80 -26.62 4.49
N TRP A 124 4.29 -25.50 5.02
CA TRP A 124 3.69 -24.87 6.19
C TRP A 124 2.39 -24.13 5.89
N PHE A 125 2.14 -23.76 4.63
CA PHE A 125 0.82 -23.35 4.19
C PHE A 125 -0.20 -24.50 4.30
N LEU A 126 0.22 -25.75 4.01
CA LEU A 126 -0.61 -26.95 4.13
C LEU A 126 -0.78 -27.47 5.57
N SER A 127 -0.26 -26.77 6.58
CA SER A 127 -0.30 -27.25 7.98
C SER A 127 -1.71 -27.63 8.49
N PRO A 128 -2.82 -26.97 8.08
CA PRO A 128 -4.16 -27.41 8.50
C PRO A 128 -4.57 -28.78 7.98
N TRP A 129 -4.10 -29.20 6.79
CA TRP A 129 -4.37 -30.53 6.23
C TRP A 129 -3.50 -31.63 6.87
N PHE A 130 -2.33 -31.24 7.38
CA PHE A 130 -1.31 -32.17 7.88
C PHE A 130 -0.85 -31.78 9.29
N PRO A 131 -1.77 -31.75 10.27
CA PRO A 131 -1.43 -31.36 11.63
C PRO A 131 -0.34 -32.28 12.19
N ARG A 132 0.67 -31.68 12.84
CA ARG A 132 1.79 -32.38 13.51
C ARG A 132 2.69 -33.19 12.58
N MET A 133 2.61 -33.01 11.26
CA MET A 133 3.51 -33.66 10.31
C MET A 133 4.77 -32.82 10.04
N SER A 134 5.90 -33.51 9.83
CA SER A 134 7.15 -32.90 9.37
C SER A 134 7.09 -32.51 7.89
N LYS A 135 7.99 -31.61 7.44
CA LYS A 135 8.15 -31.24 6.03
C LYS A 135 8.16 -32.46 5.10
N ARG A 136 9.00 -33.47 5.39
CA ARG A 136 9.12 -34.69 4.57
C ARG A 136 7.80 -35.46 4.48
N GLN A 137 7.09 -35.59 5.61
CA GLN A 137 5.78 -36.24 5.64
C GLN A 137 4.74 -35.46 4.84
N ILE A 138 4.72 -34.13 4.93
CA ILE A 138 3.79 -33.28 4.17
C ILE A 138 4.03 -33.43 2.67
N TYR A 139 5.28 -33.44 2.20
CA TYR A 139 5.58 -33.68 0.78
C TYR A 139 5.03 -35.03 0.31
N SER A 140 5.27 -36.10 1.07
CA SER A 140 4.77 -37.44 0.73
C SER A 140 3.23 -37.52 0.77
N ASN A 141 2.59 -36.93 1.79
CA ASN A 141 1.14 -37.03 2.02
C ASN A 141 0.33 -36.04 1.19
N SER A 142 0.93 -34.96 0.66
CA SER A 142 0.23 -34.03 -0.23
C SER A 142 -0.35 -34.73 -1.45
N LYS A 143 0.35 -35.76 -1.95
CA LYS A 143 -0.02 -36.56 -3.12
C LYS A 143 -1.13 -37.58 -2.86
N ASP A 144 -1.57 -37.76 -1.62
CA ASP A 144 -2.68 -38.66 -1.28
C ASP A 144 -4.02 -37.96 -1.63
N PRO A 145 -4.77 -38.45 -2.63
CA PRO A 145 -6.03 -37.82 -3.02
C PRO A 145 -7.05 -37.77 -1.87
N LYS A 146 -6.99 -38.72 -0.92
CA LYS A 146 -7.90 -38.76 0.24
C LYS A 146 -7.71 -37.57 1.18
N ARG A 147 -6.54 -36.94 1.16
CA ARG A 147 -6.22 -35.78 2.01
C ARG A 147 -6.84 -34.49 1.47
N LYS A 148 -7.18 -34.43 0.18
CA LYS A 148 -7.79 -33.27 -0.47
C LYS A 148 -7.04 -31.95 -0.19
N SER A 149 -5.71 -32.01 -0.22
CA SER A 149 -4.88 -30.80 -0.14
C SER A 149 -4.98 -30.00 -1.45
N PRO A 150 -4.83 -28.65 -1.41
CA PRO A 150 -5.02 -27.80 -2.59
C PRO A 150 -3.99 -28.03 -3.70
N TYR A 151 -2.83 -28.57 -3.37
CA TYR A 151 -1.78 -28.87 -4.33
C TYR A 151 -0.86 -29.96 -3.81
N PHE A 152 -0.24 -30.67 -4.74
CA PHE A 152 0.78 -31.67 -4.53
C PHE A 152 2.16 -31.02 -4.59
N LEU A 153 3.02 -31.40 -3.64
CA LEU A 153 4.36 -30.85 -3.53
C LEU A 153 5.36 -31.72 -4.30
N GLU A 154 5.99 -31.12 -5.30
CA GLU A 154 7.17 -31.67 -5.97
C GLU A 154 8.43 -30.89 -5.57
N SER A 155 9.61 -31.32 -6.04
CA SER A 155 10.88 -30.65 -5.69
C SER A 155 10.88 -29.18 -6.13
N ASN A 156 10.60 -28.92 -7.40
CA ASN A 156 10.76 -27.60 -8.01
C ASN A 156 9.43 -26.91 -8.39
N PHE A 157 8.33 -27.64 -8.40
CA PHE A 157 7.01 -27.14 -8.76
C PHE A 157 5.95 -27.63 -7.77
N ILE A 158 4.75 -27.10 -7.92
CA ILE A 158 3.53 -27.63 -7.33
C ILE A 158 2.59 -28.04 -8.45
N GLU A 159 1.79 -29.06 -8.19
CA GLU A 159 0.69 -29.45 -9.08
C GLU A 159 -0.62 -29.21 -8.32
N VAL A 160 -1.47 -28.34 -8.83
CA VAL A 160 -2.77 -28.05 -8.24
C VAL A 160 -3.63 -29.30 -8.27
N ASN A 161 -4.22 -29.64 -7.13
CA ASN A 161 -5.13 -30.76 -7.06
C ASN A 161 -6.32 -30.50 -8.00
N PRO A 162 -6.65 -31.41 -8.94
CA PRO A 162 -7.75 -31.22 -9.88
C PRO A 162 -9.10 -30.91 -9.22
N GLU A 163 -9.38 -31.45 -8.03
CA GLU A 163 -10.60 -31.13 -7.27
C GLU A 163 -10.64 -29.65 -6.84
N TRP A 164 -9.48 -29.04 -6.62
CA TRP A 164 -9.35 -27.64 -6.21
C TRP A 164 -9.27 -26.67 -7.38
N LEU A 165 -8.79 -27.10 -8.55
CA LEU A 165 -8.49 -26.20 -9.67
C LEU A 165 -9.72 -25.36 -10.09
N SER A 166 -10.85 -26.01 -10.30
CA SER A 166 -12.12 -25.34 -10.64
C SER A 166 -12.54 -24.33 -9.57
N TYR A 167 -12.44 -24.73 -8.29
CA TYR A 167 -12.77 -23.86 -7.17
C TYR A 167 -11.86 -22.63 -7.10
N LEU A 168 -10.55 -22.79 -7.25
CA LEU A 168 -9.56 -21.72 -7.19
C LEU A 168 -9.75 -20.71 -8.33
N LEU A 169 -10.02 -21.20 -9.55
CA LEU A 169 -10.28 -20.34 -10.70
C LEU A 169 -11.62 -19.61 -10.59
N LYS A 170 -12.70 -20.33 -10.28
CA LYS A 170 -14.06 -19.76 -10.18
C LYS A 170 -14.16 -18.68 -9.09
N ASN A 171 -13.45 -18.89 -7.98
CA ASN A 171 -13.53 -18.01 -6.81
C ASN A 171 -12.29 -17.10 -6.65
N SER A 172 -11.45 -16.98 -7.69
CA SER A 172 -10.14 -16.33 -7.58
C SER A 172 -10.20 -14.92 -7.01
N ALA A 173 -11.18 -14.10 -7.43
CA ALA A 173 -11.40 -12.75 -6.92
C ALA A 173 -11.69 -12.76 -5.41
N ILE A 174 -12.66 -13.58 -4.98
CA ILE A 174 -13.05 -13.71 -3.57
C ILE A 174 -11.87 -14.23 -2.72
N LEU A 175 -11.08 -15.16 -3.24
CA LEU A 175 -9.90 -15.69 -2.56
C LEU A 175 -8.81 -14.63 -2.38
N LYS A 176 -8.56 -13.81 -3.43
CA LYS A 176 -7.64 -12.68 -3.36
C LYS A 176 -8.14 -11.63 -2.36
N ASP A 177 -9.41 -11.28 -2.38
CA ASP A 177 -10.02 -10.33 -1.44
C ASP A 177 -9.96 -10.83 0.01
N PHE A 178 -10.25 -12.12 0.23
CA PHE A 178 -10.07 -12.77 1.53
C PHE A 178 -8.61 -12.66 2.02
N CYS A 179 -7.63 -12.86 1.14
CA CYS A 179 -6.23 -12.67 1.48
C CYS A 179 -5.90 -11.23 1.83
N PHE A 180 -6.33 -10.26 1.00
CA PHE A 180 -6.06 -8.85 1.22
C PHE A 180 -6.74 -8.32 2.49
N TRP A 181 -7.93 -8.80 2.82
CA TRP A 181 -8.60 -8.50 4.07
C TRP A 181 -7.78 -8.97 5.28
N ASN A 182 -7.41 -10.26 5.33
CA ASN A 182 -6.65 -10.78 6.46
C ASN A 182 -5.22 -10.20 6.52
N LEU A 183 -4.61 -9.91 5.36
CA LEU A 183 -3.34 -9.19 5.29
C LEU A 183 -3.48 -7.76 5.83
N SER A 184 -4.56 -7.04 5.51
CA SER A 184 -4.83 -5.71 6.07
C SER A 184 -4.90 -5.75 7.59
N LEU A 185 -5.65 -6.73 8.14
CA LEU A 185 -5.76 -6.92 9.59
C LEU A 185 -4.42 -7.28 10.24
N PHE A 186 -3.60 -8.11 9.58
CA PHE A 186 -2.25 -8.41 10.05
C PHE A 186 -1.39 -7.15 10.08
N LEU A 187 -1.35 -6.40 8.98
CA LEU A 187 -0.51 -5.20 8.84
C LEU A 187 -0.97 -4.07 9.77
N GLN A 188 -2.27 -3.92 10.03
CA GLN A 188 -2.77 -2.94 10.99
C GLN A 188 -2.19 -3.13 12.39
N LYS A 189 -2.00 -4.39 12.84
CA LYS A 189 -1.38 -4.68 14.15
C LYS A 189 0.08 -4.22 14.22
N HIS A 190 0.79 -4.25 13.11
CA HIS A 190 2.18 -3.82 13.00
C HIS A 190 2.34 -2.32 12.68
N ASN A 191 1.25 -1.65 12.28
CA ASN A 191 1.23 -0.25 11.84
C ASN A 191 -0.01 0.47 12.41
N PRO A 192 -0.19 0.52 13.75
CA PRO A 192 -1.46 0.90 14.36
C PRO A 192 -1.94 2.32 14.01
N ASN A 193 -1.00 3.22 13.73
CA ASN A 193 -1.30 4.64 13.46
C ASN A 193 -1.11 5.03 11.98
N VAL A 194 -0.79 4.08 11.10
CA VAL A 194 -0.68 4.37 9.67
C VAL A 194 -2.08 4.35 9.06
N PRO A 195 -2.52 5.44 8.39
CA PRO A 195 -3.85 5.49 7.84
C PRO A 195 -3.99 4.57 6.63
N ASP A 196 -5.22 4.10 6.40
CA ASP A 196 -5.63 3.48 5.14
C ASP A 196 -4.74 2.32 4.64
N ILE A 197 -4.42 1.38 5.53
CA ILE A 197 -3.67 0.16 5.19
C ILE A 197 -4.30 -0.63 4.02
N PRO A 198 -5.64 -0.83 3.93
CA PRO A 198 -6.23 -1.61 2.85
C PRO A 198 -5.88 -1.09 1.44
N ASN A 199 -5.94 0.23 1.21
CA ASN A 199 -5.59 0.82 -0.08
C ASN A 199 -4.07 0.89 -0.34
N LYS A 200 -3.24 0.57 0.66
CA LYS A 200 -1.77 0.49 0.52
C LYS A 200 -1.27 -0.90 0.15
N LEU A 201 -2.15 -1.90 0.02
CA LEU A 201 -1.75 -3.27 -0.36
C LEU A 201 -1.48 -3.43 -1.85
N ILE A 202 -2.09 -2.58 -2.68
CA ILE A 202 -1.96 -2.60 -4.13
C ILE A 202 -1.76 -1.16 -4.59
N LYS A 203 -0.62 -0.87 -5.21
CA LYS A 203 -0.43 0.43 -5.86
C LYS A 203 -1.31 0.50 -7.11
N PRO A 204 -2.17 1.52 -7.26
CA PRO A 204 -2.90 1.76 -8.50
C PRO A 204 -1.91 1.95 -9.66
N ILE A 205 -2.30 1.50 -10.86
CA ILE A 205 -1.47 1.59 -12.10
C ILE A 205 -1.06 3.04 -12.35
N SER A 206 -1.94 3.99 -12.05
CA SER A 206 -1.69 5.43 -12.07
C SER A 206 -2.36 6.09 -10.87
N ARG A 207 -1.73 7.14 -10.31
CA ARG A 207 -2.42 8.02 -9.37
C ARG A 207 -3.57 8.72 -10.07
N ALA A 208 -4.67 8.95 -9.35
CA ALA A 208 -5.74 9.80 -9.83
C ALA A 208 -5.20 11.22 -10.09
N SER A 209 -5.75 11.89 -11.10
CA SER A 209 -5.40 13.28 -11.37
C SER A 209 -6.04 14.21 -10.34
N LEU A 210 -5.27 15.22 -9.89
CA LEU A 210 -5.75 16.29 -9.01
C LEU A 210 -6.53 17.40 -9.76
N ASN A 211 -6.95 17.16 -11.01
CA ASN A 211 -7.66 18.13 -11.83
C ASN A 211 -8.95 18.65 -11.17
N LYS A 212 -9.68 17.79 -10.44
CA LYS A 212 -10.90 18.18 -9.74
C LYS A 212 -10.58 19.19 -8.63
N GLN A 213 -9.62 18.90 -7.76
CA GLN A 213 -9.18 19.80 -6.69
C GLN A 213 -8.59 21.09 -7.26
N LYS A 214 -7.84 20.99 -8.36
CA LYS A 214 -7.28 22.16 -9.04
C LYS A 214 -8.37 23.10 -9.54
N ARG A 215 -9.34 22.56 -10.31
CA ARG A 215 -10.41 23.34 -10.94
C ARG A 215 -11.45 23.85 -9.95
N ASP A 216 -11.91 22.98 -9.06
CA ASP A 216 -13.12 23.23 -8.24
C ASP A 216 -12.79 23.77 -6.84
N PHE A 217 -11.51 24.03 -6.53
CA PHE A 217 -11.08 24.63 -5.26
C PHE A 217 -9.98 25.67 -5.46
N TRP A 218 -8.82 25.26 -6.01
CA TRP A 218 -7.66 26.14 -6.07
C TRP A 218 -7.72 27.22 -7.15
N ASN A 219 -8.35 26.96 -8.30
CA ASN A 219 -8.59 27.99 -9.31
C ASN A 219 -9.54 29.08 -8.78
N ILE A 220 -10.59 28.72 -8.06
CA ILE A 220 -11.51 29.66 -7.39
C ILE A 220 -10.73 30.57 -6.43
N TYR A 221 -9.80 29.99 -5.66
CA TYR A 221 -8.90 30.77 -4.81
C TYR A 221 -8.06 31.78 -5.62
N PHE A 222 -7.41 31.34 -6.71
CA PHE A 222 -6.60 32.20 -7.57
C PHE A 222 -7.41 33.24 -8.35
N GLU A 223 -8.70 32.99 -8.62
CA GLU A 223 -9.59 33.98 -9.23
C GLU A 223 -9.79 35.19 -8.33
N GLU A 224 -9.85 35.01 -7.00
CA GLU A 224 -9.96 36.09 -6.03
C GLU A 224 -8.59 36.76 -5.77
N VAL A 225 -7.56 35.96 -5.46
CA VAL A 225 -6.29 36.51 -4.94
C VAL A 225 -5.29 36.92 -6.02
N LYS A 226 -5.47 36.44 -7.26
CA LYS A 226 -4.60 36.60 -8.44
C LYS A 226 -3.21 35.98 -8.31
N GLU A 227 -2.50 36.28 -7.22
CA GLU A 227 -1.15 35.78 -6.93
C GLU A 227 -1.03 35.32 -5.48
N GLN A 228 -0.12 34.37 -5.24
CA GLN A 228 0.20 33.85 -3.91
C GLN A 228 1.66 33.36 -3.89
N GLU A 229 2.41 33.69 -2.85
CA GLU A 229 3.75 33.13 -2.65
C GLU A 229 3.67 31.62 -2.39
N CYS A 230 4.52 30.86 -3.08
CA CYS A 230 4.70 29.43 -2.86
C CYS A 230 5.27 29.20 -1.46
N ILE A 231 4.63 28.34 -0.65
CA ILE A 231 5.04 28.08 0.74
C ILE A 231 6.45 27.51 0.87
N TYR A 232 6.99 26.95 -0.22
CA TYR A 232 8.30 26.29 -0.23
C TYR A 232 9.41 27.18 -0.80
N SER A 233 9.15 27.90 -1.89
CA SER A 233 10.16 28.69 -2.60
C SER A 233 10.10 30.19 -2.32
N GLY A 234 8.97 30.69 -1.80
CA GLY A 234 8.69 32.12 -1.66
C GLY A 234 8.42 32.84 -2.99
N GLU A 235 8.45 32.12 -4.12
CA GLU A 235 8.21 32.72 -5.45
C GLU A 235 6.71 32.77 -5.78
N ASN A 236 6.28 33.73 -6.59
CA ASN A 236 4.87 33.92 -6.92
C ASN A 236 4.29 32.78 -7.76
N LEU A 237 3.09 32.36 -7.36
CA LEU A 237 2.20 31.46 -8.08
C LEU A 237 1.00 32.25 -8.60
N THR A 238 0.53 31.83 -9.78
CA THR A 238 -0.68 32.29 -10.45
C THR A 238 -1.46 31.06 -10.91
N SER A 239 -2.71 31.23 -11.36
CA SER A 239 -3.50 30.13 -11.91
C SER A 239 -2.84 29.41 -13.11
N LYS A 240 -1.86 30.05 -13.77
CA LYS A 240 -1.18 29.54 -14.97
C LYS A 240 0.05 28.68 -14.69
N ASN A 241 0.67 28.78 -13.51
CA ASN A 241 2.01 28.20 -13.27
C ASN A 241 2.12 27.27 -12.06
N TYR A 242 1.00 26.92 -11.40
CA TYR A 242 1.01 26.02 -10.25
C TYR A 242 0.58 24.58 -10.58
N VAL A 243 1.11 23.64 -9.79
CA VAL A 243 0.59 22.28 -9.60
C VAL A 243 0.18 22.11 -8.14
N LEU A 244 -0.53 21.03 -7.82
CA LEU A 244 -0.89 20.69 -6.45
C LEU A 244 0.13 19.69 -5.88
N ASP A 245 0.69 20.05 -4.73
CA ASP A 245 1.54 19.21 -3.89
C ASP A 245 0.75 18.72 -2.67
N HIS A 246 1.04 17.51 -2.21
CA HIS A 246 0.53 17.01 -0.92
C HIS A 246 1.49 17.41 0.19
N PHE A 247 1.06 18.25 1.14
CA PHE A 247 1.89 18.72 2.25
C PHE A 247 2.42 17.53 3.06
N VAL A 248 1.53 16.66 3.55
CA VAL A 248 1.88 15.31 4.02
C VAL A 248 1.87 14.36 2.82
N PRO A 249 2.94 13.58 2.55
CA PRO A 249 3.05 12.75 1.36
C PRO A 249 1.85 11.84 1.09
N TYR A 250 1.37 11.82 -0.16
CA TYR A 250 0.29 10.93 -0.60
C TYR A 250 0.58 9.45 -0.28
N ASN A 251 1.84 9.03 -0.38
CA ASN A 251 2.25 7.66 -0.04
C ASN A 251 1.95 7.29 1.41
N PHE A 252 1.87 8.28 2.30
CA PHE A 252 1.49 8.07 3.69
C PHE A 252 -0.03 8.21 3.88
N VAL A 253 -0.63 9.31 3.46
CA VAL A 253 -2.06 9.59 3.76
C VAL A 253 -3.06 8.88 2.85
N SER A 254 -2.67 8.55 1.62
CA SER A 254 -3.48 7.89 0.58
C SER A 254 -4.82 8.56 0.23
N HIS A 255 -4.90 9.88 0.34
CA HIS A 255 -6.06 10.65 -0.09
C HIS A 255 -5.67 11.97 -0.75
N ASP A 256 -6.64 12.56 -1.46
CA ASP A 256 -6.51 13.84 -2.16
C ASP A 256 -7.42 14.93 -1.56
N LEU A 257 -7.66 14.88 -0.24
CA LEU A 257 -8.41 15.88 0.51
C LEU A 257 -7.70 17.25 0.48
N ASN A 258 -8.45 18.33 0.19
CA ASN A 258 -7.89 19.67 -0.01
C ASN A 258 -7.14 20.25 1.18
N TRP A 259 -7.49 19.86 2.42
CA TRP A 259 -6.74 20.31 3.61
C TRP A 259 -5.26 19.91 3.57
N ASN A 260 -4.90 18.89 2.79
CA ASN A 260 -3.53 18.41 2.63
C ASN A 260 -2.89 18.86 1.30
N LEU A 261 -3.62 19.53 0.41
CA LEU A 261 -3.11 19.96 -0.90
C LEU A 261 -2.68 21.41 -0.85
N VAL A 262 -1.61 21.78 -1.55
CA VAL A 262 -1.16 23.17 -1.63
C VAL A 262 -0.60 23.50 -3.02
N PRO A 263 -0.82 24.70 -3.56
CA PRO A 263 -0.17 25.16 -4.77
C PRO A 263 1.34 25.23 -4.60
N ALA A 264 2.06 24.69 -5.57
CA ALA A 264 3.52 24.77 -5.67
C ALA A 264 3.96 24.85 -7.13
N HIS A 265 5.17 25.33 -7.40
CA HIS A 265 5.77 25.21 -8.72
C HIS A 265 6.05 23.73 -9.05
N ALA A 266 5.95 23.35 -10.32
CA ALA A 266 6.18 21.97 -10.75
C ALA A 266 7.58 21.45 -10.39
N SER A 267 8.60 22.31 -10.47
CA SER A 267 9.98 22.00 -10.08
C SER A 267 10.10 21.67 -8.59
N ILE A 268 9.42 22.46 -7.73
CA ILE A 268 9.43 22.27 -6.28
C ILE A 268 8.65 21.02 -5.89
N ASN A 269 7.46 20.81 -6.44
CA ASN A 269 6.69 19.58 -6.25
C ASN A 269 7.50 18.33 -6.64
N GLY A 270 8.21 18.40 -7.78
CA GLY A 270 9.12 17.33 -8.21
C GLY A 270 10.31 17.11 -7.26
N SER A 271 10.90 18.18 -6.72
CA SER A 271 12.02 18.09 -5.77
C SER A 271 11.61 17.62 -4.38
N LYS A 272 10.42 18.01 -3.92
CA LYS A 272 9.84 17.57 -2.65
C LYS A 272 9.40 16.11 -2.72
N SER A 273 8.74 15.71 -3.81
CA SER A 273 8.29 14.32 -4.03
C SER A 273 7.48 13.81 -2.81
N ASP A 274 7.90 12.70 -2.21
CA ASP A 274 7.31 12.05 -1.04
C ASP A 274 8.01 12.45 0.27
N LYS A 275 8.79 13.54 0.28
CA LYS A 275 9.48 14.03 1.48
C LYS A 275 8.57 14.88 2.36
N LEU A 276 8.84 14.84 3.66
CA LEU A 276 8.10 15.54 4.70
C LEU A 276 8.55 17.00 4.82
N PRO A 277 7.64 17.98 4.86
CA PRO A 277 8.00 19.36 5.19
C PRO A 277 8.37 19.47 6.69
N ARG A 278 9.40 20.26 7.00
CA ARG A 278 9.73 20.63 8.38
C ARG A 278 8.68 21.61 8.92
N LEU A 279 7.95 21.23 9.97
CA LEU A 279 6.83 22.02 10.48
C LEU A 279 7.25 23.40 11.01
N ASN A 280 8.40 23.49 11.67
CA ASN A 280 8.94 24.77 12.13
C ASN A 280 9.26 25.76 10.99
N GLN A 281 9.41 25.28 9.75
CA GLN A 281 9.69 26.11 8.59
C GLN A 281 8.42 26.41 7.78
N TYR A 282 7.60 25.39 7.51
CA TYR A 282 6.55 25.49 6.49
C TYR A 282 5.12 25.52 7.04
N PHE A 283 4.90 25.14 8.31
CA PHE A 283 3.54 24.98 8.83
C PHE A 283 2.75 26.28 8.84
N ASP A 284 3.38 27.40 9.23
CA ASP A 284 2.69 28.68 9.36
C ASP A 284 2.20 29.20 8.00
N SER A 285 3.06 29.22 6.99
CA SER A 285 2.67 29.59 5.63
C SER A 285 1.65 28.63 5.03
N PHE A 286 1.79 27.32 5.30
CA PHE A 286 0.82 26.31 4.88
C PHE A 286 -0.56 26.53 5.53
N TYR A 287 -0.60 26.85 6.82
CA TYR A 287 -1.85 27.12 7.51
C TYR A 287 -2.53 28.39 6.98
N GLU A 288 -1.79 29.47 6.75
CA GLU A 288 -2.38 30.72 6.26
C GLU A 288 -2.96 30.58 4.85
N ILE A 289 -2.28 29.87 3.94
CA ILE A 289 -2.84 29.61 2.60
C ILE A 289 -4.08 28.71 2.67
N GLN A 290 -4.09 27.69 3.53
CA GLN A 290 -5.26 26.82 3.75
C GLN A 290 -6.45 27.61 4.26
N LYS A 291 -6.22 28.45 5.28
CA LYS A 291 -7.26 29.30 5.86
C LYS A 291 -7.86 30.24 4.83
N ARG A 292 -7.01 30.95 4.08
CA ARG A 292 -7.45 31.90 3.05
C ARG A 292 -8.18 31.20 1.90
N ALA A 293 -7.67 30.07 1.44
CA ALA A 293 -8.29 29.30 0.36
C ALA A 293 -9.69 28.81 0.74
N LEU A 294 -9.84 28.23 1.93
CA LEU A 294 -11.14 27.78 2.41
C LEU A 294 -12.14 28.93 2.56
N GLN A 295 -11.70 30.08 3.11
CA GLN A 295 -12.55 31.27 3.23
C GLN A 295 -13.05 31.77 1.88
N VAL A 296 -12.18 31.83 0.86
CA VAL A 296 -12.56 32.23 -0.50
C VAL A 296 -13.55 31.24 -1.11
N VAL A 297 -13.31 29.94 -0.97
CA VAL A 297 -14.20 28.91 -1.53
C VAL A 297 -15.56 28.91 -0.83
N ILE A 298 -15.63 29.07 0.50
CA ILE A 298 -16.91 29.18 1.22
C ILE A 298 -17.68 30.43 0.77
N LYS A 299 -17.00 31.56 0.61
CA LYS A 299 -17.62 32.82 0.17
C LYS A 299 -18.18 32.72 -1.26
N ASN A 300 -17.39 32.20 -2.19
CA ASN A 300 -17.72 32.24 -3.62
C ASN A 300 -18.51 31.00 -4.08
N HIS A 301 -18.32 29.85 -3.44
CA HIS A 301 -18.91 28.55 -3.81
C HIS A 301 -19.32 27.72 -2.57
N PRO A 302 -20.26 28.20 -1.73
CA PRO A 302 -20.64 27.56 -0.47
C PRO A 302 -21.21 26.13 -0.63
N ALA A 303 -21.73 25.77 -1.80
CA ALA A 303 -22.24 24.43 -2.10
C ALA A 303 -21.16 23.45 -2.60
N SER A 304 -19.88 23.86 -2.64
CA SER A 304 -18.79 22.99 -3.09
C SER A 304 -18.59 21.83 -2.12
N LYS A 305 -18.74 20.59 -2.61
CA LYS A 305 -18.46 19.38 -1.84
C LYS A 305 -17.00 19.27 -1.38
N LEU A 306 -16.08 20.03 -1.98
CA LEU A 306 -14.68 20.05 -1.57
C LEU A 306 -14.47 20.79 -0.24
N ILE A 307 -15.48 21.51 0.26
CA ILE A 307 -15.48 22.04 1.63
C ILE A 307 -15.56 20.88 2.64
N GLU A 308 -16.26 19.80 2.31
CA GLU A 308 -16.40 18.61 3.17
C GLU A 308 -15.07 17.91 3.42
N ASP A 309 -14.06 18.11 2.56
CA ASP A 309 -12.72 17.55 2.76
C ASP A 309 -12.15 17.96 4.13
N TYR A 310 -12.48 19.16 4.63
CA TYR A 310 -11.99 19.65 5.92
C TYR A 310 -12.72 19.07 7.14
N LEU A 311 -13.79 18.28 6.95
CA LEU A 311 -14.55 17.67 8.04
C LEU A 311 -13.72 16.68 8.87
N SER A 312 -12.65 16.11 8.29
CA SER A 312 -11.72 15.25 9.02
C SER A 312 -10.89 15.99 10.08
N ILE A 313 -10.79 17.32 9.98
CA ILE A 313 -10.10 18.18 10.95
C ILE A 313 -11.13 18.91 11.82
N PHE A 314 -12.23 19.36 11.22
CA PHE A 314 -13.26 20.19 11.86
C PHE A 314 -14.65 19.57 11.63
N PRO A 315 -15.23 18.88 12.63
CA PRO A 315 -16.44 18.06 12.45
C PRO A 315 -17.70 18.81 12.02
N SER A 316 -17.71 20.14 11.98
CA SER A 316 -18.84 20.96 11.53
C SER A 316 -18.36 22.15 10.71
N ILE A 317 -19.04 22.41 9.59
CA ILE A 317 -18.76 23.58 8.74
C ILE A 317 -19.11 24.89 9.46
N GLU A 318 -20.13 24.87 10.32
CA GLU A 318 -20.56 26.03 11.10
C GLU A 318 -19.43 26.51 12.02
N SER A 319 -18.63 25.59 12.56
CA SER A 319 -17.48 25.94 13.39
C SER A 319 -16.51 26.87 12.66
N PHE A 320 -16.32 26.73 11.33
CA PHE A 320 -15.49 27.64 10.55
C PHE A 320 -16.06 29.06 10.46
N GLN A 321 -17.37 29.20 10.32
CA GLN A 321 -18.00 30.52 10.14
C GLN A 321 -17.97 31.32 11.44
N TYR A 322 -18.08 30.65 12.60
CA TYR A 322 -18.16 31.31 13.91
C TYR A 322 -16.80 31.43 14.62
N THR A 323 -15.90 30.46 14.50
CA THR A 323 -14.61 30.45 15.24
C THR A 323 -13.37 30.52 14.35
N GLY A 324 -13.56 30.49 13.02
CA GLY A 324 -12.48 30.45 12.03
C GLY A 324 -11.78 29.08 11.98
N LEU A 325 -10.80 28.93 11.08
CA LEU A 325 -9.87 27.81 11.19
C LEU A 325 -9.01 28.00 12.44
N SER A 326 -9.03 27.03 13.36
CA SER A 326 -8.11 27.03 14.49
C SER A 326 -6.75 26.51 14.04
N LYS A 327 -5.73 27.37 14.11
CA LYS A 327 -4.33 27.02 13.84
C LYS A 327 -3.87 25.83 14.68
N ASN A 328 -4.24 25.82 15.96
CA ASN A 328 -3.89 24.75 16.89
C ASN A 328 -4.53 23.44 16.47
N LYS A 329 -5.83 23.43 16.12
CA LYS A 329 -6.53 22.21 15.68
C LYS A 329 -5.92 21.63 14.40
N PHE A 330 -5.53 22.50 13.47
CA PHE A 330 -4.85 22.09 12.25
C PHE A 330 -3.48 21.46 12.57
N LYS A 331 -2.71 22.09 13.47
CA LYS A 331 -1.41 21.60 13.90
C LYS A 331 -1.52 20.24 14.60
N GLU A 332 -2.46 20.10 15.53
CA GLU A 332 -2.76 18.87 16.27
C GLU A 332 -3.15 17.70 15.34
N THR A 333 -3.61 17.99 14.11
CA THR A 333 -3.92 16.95 13.12
C THR A 333 -2.70 16.61 12.24
N ILE A 334 -1.96 17.63 11.77
CA ILE A 334 -0.84 17.45 10.84
C ILE A 334 0.42 16.91 11.54
N GLU A 335 0.72 17.40 12.74
CA GLU A 335 1.96 17.08 13.46
C GLU A 335 2.09 15.58 13.80
N PRO A 336 1.04 14.88 14.27
CA PRO A 336 1.07 13.43 14.42
C PRO A 336 1.34 12.72 13.10
N LEU A 337 0.72 13.14 11.98
CA LEU A 337 0.91 12.51 10.67
C LEU A 337 2.36 12.61 10.19
N ILE A 338 2.99 13.79 10.34
CA ILE A 338 4.42 13.97 10.01
C ILE A 338 5.30 13.08 10.89
N THR A 339 5.00 13.01 12.19
CA THR A 339 5.77 12.20 13.15
C THR A 339 5.68 10.72 12.82
N ILE A 340 4.47 10.20 12.57
CA ILE A 340 4.26 8.79 12.23
C ILE A 340 4.90 8.47 10.88
N ALA A 341 4.72 9.32 9.86
CA ALA A 341 5.36 9.13 8.57
C ALA A 341 6.89 9.07 8.70
N HIS A 342 7.49 9.96 9.49
CA HIS A 342 8.93 9.94 9.71
C HIS A 342 9.39 8.63 10.38
N ASN A 343 8.66 8.16 11.40
CA ASN A 343 8.92 6.87 12.06
C ASN A 343 8.76 5.68 11.11
N ASN A 344 7.92 5.79 10.07
CA ASN A 344 7.78 4.83 8.98
C ASN A 344 8.88 4.96 7.90
N GLY A 345 9.87 5.84 8.08
CA GLY A 345 11.01 5.98 7.20
C GLY A 345 10.84 6.99 6.07
N PHE A 346 9.84 7.89 6.12
CA PHE A 346 9.80 9.06 5.24
C PHE A 346 10.86 10.10 5.64
N GLU A 347 11.57 10.62 4.65
CA GLU A 347 12.66 11.59 4.85
C GLU A 347 12.14 13.03 4.83
N PHE A 348 12.84 13.95 5.48
CA PHE A 348 12.50 15.37 5.42
C PHE A 348 12.96 16.02 4.10
N TYR A 349 12.19 16.99 3.66
CA TYR A 349 12.50 17.82 2.51
C TYR A 349 13.58 18.83 2.88
N GLU A 350 14.72 18.72 2.21
CA GLU A 350 15.82 19.69 2.25
C GLU A 350 15.84 20.44 0.91
N PRO A 351 15.54 21.75 0.88
CA PRO A 351 15.70 22.56 -0.32
C PRO A 351 17.14 22.49 -0.79
N LYS A 352 17.35 22.40 -2.11
CA LYS A 352 18.69 22.62 -2.66
C LYS A 352 19.10 24.05 -2.34
N ALA A 353 20.28 24.24 -1.75
CA ALA A 353 20.87 25.56 -1.57
C ALA A 353 20.89 26.26 -2.94
N LYS A 354 20.38 27.50 -2.99
CA LYS A 354 20.42 28.33 -4.20
C LYS A 354 21.84 28.70 -4.54
#